data_AF-B1YCP1-F1
#
_entry.id   AF-B1YCP1-F1
#
_cell.length_a   1.000
_cell.length_b   1.000
_cell.length_c   1.000
_cell.angle_alpha   90.00
_cell.angle_beta   90.00
_cell.angle_gamma   90.00
#
_symmetry.space_group_name_H-M   'P 1'
#
loop_
_entity.id
_entity.type
_entity.pdbx_description
1 polymer ?
#
loop_
_entity_poly.entity_id
_entity_poly.type
_entity_poly.pdbx_seq_one_letter_code
_entity_poly.pdbx_strand_id
1 'polypeptide(L)'
;MDKTLAALLAPLVLGYIGINFVGLPPALVAENLTLAAIYAAFAALMIRRPDRLTYTALALVAAFNAGRVSRTVWSPVEGFGRLAEEHIPLLLYLLLVAAFAFARSVKR
;
A
#
# COMPACT_ATOMS: atom_id res chain seq x y z
N MET A 1 -9.86 17.15 -1.09
CA MET A 1 -9.88 15.90 -1.88
C MET A 1 -8.50 15.23 -2.00
N ASP A 2 -7.39 15.96 -2.22
CA ASP A 2 -6.03 15.35 -2.24
C ASP A 2 -5.55 14.94 -0.84
N LYS A 3 -5.95 15.72 0.17
CA LYS A 3 -5.79 15.40 1.60
C LYS A 3 -6.46 14.07 1.98
N THR A 4 -7.52 13.66 1.28
CA THR A 4 -8.23 12.40 1.56
C THR A 4 -7.35 11.20 1.19
N LEU A 5 -6.73 11.20 0.01
CA LEU A 5 -5.85 10.11 -0.40
C LEU A 5 -4.56 10.09 0.44
N ALA A 6 -4.02 11.26 0.80
CA ALA A 6 -2.91 11.34 1.75
C ALA A 6 -3.29 10.79 3.14
N ALA A 7 -4.50 11.09 3.63
CA ALA A 7 -5.01 10.54 4.89
C ALA A 7 -5.21 9.02 4.82
N LEU A 8 -5.62 8.48 3.67
CA LEU A 8 -5.70 7.03 3.45
C LEU A 8 -4.32 6.35 3.49
N LEU A 9 -3.21 7.06 3.24
CA LEU A 9 -1.88 6.47 3.39
C LEU A 9 -1.45 6.35 4.86
N ALA A 10 -1.99 7.17 5.76
CA ALA A 10 -1.63 7.13 7.18
C ALA A 10 -1.88 5.75 7.84
N PRO A 11 -3.06 5.10 7.73
CA PRO A 11 -3.26 3.77 8.29
C PRO A 11 -2.40 2.69 7.61
N LEU A 12 -2.02 2.83 6.33
CA LEU A 12 -1.06 1.92 5.70
C LEU A 12 0.32 2.04 6.35
N VAL A 13 0.80 3.27 6.54
CA VAL A 13 2.08 3.55 7.20
C VAL A 13 2.06 2.97 8.63
N LEU A 14 1.00 3.25 9.39
CA LEU A 14 0.85 2.73 10.75
C LEU A 14 0.74 1.21 10.78
N GLY A 15 0.04 0.59 9.84
CA GLY A 15 -0.07 -0.87 9.73
C GLY A 15 1.27 -1.53 9.45
N TYR A 16 2.04 -1.00 8.49
CA TYR A 16 3.38 -1.52 8.17
C TYR A 16 4.38 -1.31 9.31
N ILE A 17 4.28 -0.24 10.09
CA ILE A 17 5.11 -0.05 11.27
C ILE A 17 4.65 -0.99 12.40
N GLY A 18 3.35 -1.03 12.66
CA GLY A 18 2.72 -1.74 13.76
C GLY A 18 2.92 -3.26 13.71
N ILE A 19 2.87 -3.86 12.52
CA ILE A 19 3.06 -5.30 12.38
C ILE A 19 4.47 -5.76 12.77
N ASN A 20 5.47 -4.87 12.78
CA ASN A 20 6.83 -5.26 13.18
C ASN A 20 6.95 -5.63 14.66
N PHE A 21 5.98 -5.24 15.50
CA PHE A 21 5.97 -5.55 16.93
C PHE A 21 5.50 -6.98 17.25
N VAL A 22 5.09 -7.78 16.26
CA VAL A 22 4.69 -9.19 16.47
C VAL A 22 5.85 -10.19 16.36
N GLY A 23 7.09 -9.72 16.26
CA GLY A 23 8.28 -10.60 16.21
C GLY A 23 8.57 -11.18 14.83
N LEU A 24 8.50 -10.35 13.78
CA LEU A 24 8.78 -10.77 12.41
C LEU A 24 10.29 -11.01 12.16
N PRO A 25 10.65 -11.89 11.21
CA PRO A 25 12.01 -12.01 10.69
C PRO A 25 12.58 -10.65 10.23
N PRO A 26 13.89 -10.36 10.44
CA PRO A 26 14.49 -9.06 10.13
C PRO A 26 14.28 -8.57 8.69
N ALA A 27 14.26 -9.49 7.72
CA ALA A 27 14.02 -9.17 6.33
C ALA A 27 12.61 -8.59 6.09
N LEU A 28 11.58 -9.15 6.74
CA LEU A 28 10.21 -8.65 6.65
C LEU A 28 10.06 -7.30 7.37
N VAL A 29 10.77 -7.11 8.48
CA VAL A 29 10.80 -5.80 9.17
C VAL A 29 11.35 -4.73 8.25
N ALA A 30 12.49 -5.00 7.59
CA ALA A 30 13.09 -4.06 6.64
C ALA A 30 12.16 -3.74 5.46
N GLU A 31 11.49 -4.74 4.89
CA GLU A 31 10.53 -4.55 3.81
C GLU A 31 9.33 -3.69 4.26
N ASN A 32 8.75 -3.98 5.42
CA ASN A 32 7.64 -3.21 5.97
C ASN A 32 8.02 -1.75 6.26
N LEU A 33 9.18 -1.51 6.86
CA LEU A 33 9.68 -0.15 7.10
C LEU A 33 9.93 0.60 5.79
N THR A 34 10.44 -0.08 4.77
CA THR A 34 10.63 0.50 3.44
C THR A 34 9.30 0.92 2.82
N LEU A 35 8.28 0.05 2.86
CA LEU A 35 6.94 0.39 2.37
C LEU A 35 6.31 1.53 3.17
N ALA A 36 6.45 1.53 4.49
CA ALA A 36 5.98 2.61 5.34
C ALA A 36 6.63 3.96 4.95
N ALA A 37 7.95 3.98 4.76
CA ALA A 37 8.68 5.17 4.33
C ALA A 37 8.22 5.66 2.95
N ILE A 38 8.01 4.74 1.99
CA ILE A 38 7.51 5.06 0.65
C ILE A 38 6.12 5.70 0.71
N TYR A 39 5.16 5.09 1.44
CA TYR A 39 3.81 5.65 1.56
C TYR A 39 3.79 6.98 2.32
N ALA A 40 4.63 7.14 3.34
CA ALA A 40 4.79 8.41 4.04
C ALA A 40 5.36 9.51 3.12
N ALA A 41 6.34 9.16 2.28
CA ALA A 41 6.91 10.08 1.29
C ALA A 41 5.87 10.50 0.25
N PHE A 42 5.05 9.57 -0.26
CA PHE A 42 3.94 9.90 -1.15
C PHE A 42 2.90 10.79 -0.48
N ALA A 43 2.52 10.50 0.78
CA ALA A 43 1.59 11.34 1.53
C ALA A 43 2.11 12.79 1.65
N ALA A 44 3.39 12.95 1.99
CA ALA A 44 4.04 14.25 2.08
C ALA A 44 4.13 14.96 0.72
N LEU A 45 4.49 14.23 -0.34
CA LEU A 45 4.60 14.77 -1.70
C LEU A 45 3.25 15.24 -2.23
N MET A 46 2.19 14.47 -2.01
CA MET A 46 0.82 14.85 -2.40
C MET A 46 0.30 16.09 -1.67
N ILE A 47 0.69 16.29 -0.41
CA ILE A 47 0.33 17.49 0.36
C ILE A 47 1.07 18.72 -0.17
N ARG A 48 2.36 18.57 -0.51
CA ARG A 48 3.22 19.68 -0.92
C ARG A 48 3.10 20.04 -2.41
N ARG A 49 3.01 19.03 -3.27
CA ARG A 49 3.03 19.14 -4.74
C ARG A 49 2.12 18.08 -5.37
N PRO A 50 0.79 18.26 -5.34
CA PRO A 50 -0.14 17.33 -5.97
C PRO A 50 -0.04 17.43 -7.50
N ASP A 51 0.76 16.56 -8.12
CA ASP A 51 0.92 16.47 -9.57
C ASP A 51 0.57 15.09 -10.14
N ARG A 52 0.35 15.04 -11.45
CA ARG A 52 -0.04 13.82 -12.17
C ARG A 52 0.98 12.69 -12.01
N LEU A 53 2.27 13.03 -11.97
CA LEU A 53 3.35 12.05 -11.84
C LEU A 53 3.30 11.37 -10.47
N THR A 54 3.11 12.13 -9.39
CA THR A 54 2.98 11.61 -8.02
C THR A 54 1.82 10.63 -7.91
N TYR A 55 0.65 10.98 -8.47
CA TYR A 55 -0.51 10.08 -8.46
C TYR A 55 -0.27 8.81 -9.28
N THR A 56 0.37 8.93 -10.45
CA THR A 56 0.72 7.77 -11.29
C THR A 56 1.69 6.85 -10.57
N ALA A 57 2.75 7.41 -9.97
CA ALA A 57 3.76 6.66 -9.24
C ALA A 57 3.15 5.95 -8.01
N LEU A 58 2.29 6.63 -7.25
CA LEU A 58 1.57 6.01 -6.14
C LEU A 58 0.67 4.86 -6.61
N ALA A 59 -0.06 5.05 -7.72
CA ALA A 59 -0.92 4.01 -8.27
C ALA A 59 -0.12 2.75 -8.63
N LEU A 60 1.04 2.92 -9.27
CA LEU A 60 1.94 1.81 -9.63
C LEU A 60 2.49 1.10 -8.38
N VAL A 61 2.97 1.84 -7.39
CA VAL A 61 3.51 1.27 -6.14
C VAL A 61 2.44 0.52 -5.36
N ALA A 62 1.25 1.11 -5.21
CA ALA A 62 0.13 0.48 -4.52
C ALA A 62 -0.36 -0.77 -5.25
N ALA A 63 -0.44 -0.74 -6.59
CA ALA A 63 -0.83 -1.89 -7.41
C ALA A 63 0.21 -3.02 -7.35
N PHE A 64 1.51 -2.69 -7.41
CA PHE A 64 2.58 -3.68 -7.26
C PHE A 64 2.51 -4.35 -5.89
N ASN A 65 2.35 -3.55 -4.83
CA ASN A 65 2.21 -4.07 -3.48
C ASN A 65 0.94 -4.92 -3.29
N ALA A 66 -0.18 -4.51 -3.91
CA ALA A 66 -1.40 -5.32 -3.95
C ALA A 66 -1.15 -6.67 -4.63
N GLY A 67 -0.43 -6.70 -5.76
CA GLY A 67 -0.04 -7.94 -6.44
C GLY A 67 0.90 -8.83 -5.61
N ARG A 68 1.73 -8.25 -4.75
CA ARG A 68 2.55 -9.01 -3.78
C ARG A 68 1.67 -9.63 -2.70
N VAL A 69 0.79 -8.84 -2.08
CA VAL A 69 -0.15 -9.31 -1.04
C VAL A 69 -1.16 -10.31 -1.61
N SER A 70 -1.57 -10.18 -2.88
CA SER A 70 -2.53 -11.12 -3.48
C SER A 70 -1.98 -12.55 -3.53
N ARG A 71 -0.65 -12.72 -3.65
CA ARG A 71 -0.02 -14.05 -3.63
C ARG A 71 -0.07 -14.72 -2.26
N THR A 72 -0.21 -13.95 -1.17
CA THR A 72 -0.41 -14.51 0.17
C THR A 72 -1.87 -14.87 0.45
N VAL A 73 -2.80 -14.30 -0.33
CA VAL A 73 -4.22 -14.66 -0.31
C VAL A 73 -4.47 -15.90 -1.15
N TRP A 74 -3.98 -15.91 -2.39
CA TRP A 74 -4.15 -17.04 -3.32
C TRP A 74 -2.93 -17.22 -4.21
N SER A 75 -2.53 -18.47 -4.41
CA SER A 75 -1.53 -18.83 -5.41
C SER A 75 -1.98 -20.05 -6.24
N PRO A 76 -1.51 -20.20 -7.49
CA PRO A 76 -1.82 -21.37 -8.31
C PRO A 76 -1.27 -22.67 -7.75
N VAL A 77 -0.24 -22.61 -6.89
CA VAL A 77 0.49 -23.78 -6.38
C VAL A 77 -0.11 -24.26 -5.06
N GLU A 78 -0.46 -23.34 -4.17
CA GLU A 78 -0.91 -23.65 -2.81
C GLU A 78 -2.42 -23.44 -2.61
N GLY A 79 -3.12 -22.82 -3.57
CA GLY A 79 -4.51 -22.43 -3.41
C GLY A 79 -4.63 -21.22 -2.47
N PHE A 80 -5.61 -21.24 -1.57
CA PHE A 80 -5.77 -20.18 -0.57
C PHE A 80 -4.70 -20.29 0.51
N GLY A 81 -4.00 -19.17 0.78
CA GLY A 81 -2.99 -19.11 1.82
C GLY A 81 -3.59 -19.29 3.22
N ARG A 82 -2.79 -19.79 4.16
CA ARG A 82 -3.21 -20.03 5.55
C ARG A 82 -3.76 -18.78 6.25
N LEU A 83 -3.25 -17.61 5.87
CA LEU A 83 -3.65 -16.31 6.41
C LEU A 83 -4.42 -15.46 5.39
N ALA A 84 -5.10 -16.09 4.44
CA ALA A 84 -5.77 -15.38 3.36
C ALA A 84 -6.81 -14.38 3.89
N GLU A 85 -7.59 -14.76 4.90
CA GLU A 85 -8.63 -13.91 5.51
C GLU A 85 -8.04 -12.65 6.14
N GLU A 86 -6.89 -12.77 6.81
CA GLU A 86 -6.18 -11.67 7.45
C GLU A 86 -5.54 -10.71 6.44
N HIS A 87 -5.19 -11.21 5.24
CA HIS A 87 -4.58 -10.40 4.18
C HIS A 87 -5.60 -9.75 3.24
N ILE A 88 -6.84 -10.25 3.17
CA ILE A 88 -7.90 -9.69 2.33
C ILE A 88 -8.16 -8.20 2.63
N PRO A 89 -8.31 -7.75 3.90
CA PRO A 89 -8.51 -6.34 4.21
C PRO A 89 -7.38 -5.44 3.68
N LEU A 90 -6.12 -5.85 3.87
CA LEU A 90 -4.96 -5.11 3.36
C LEU A 90 -4.95 -5.07 1.83
N LEU A 91 -5.26 -6.19 1.17
CA LEU A 91 -5.34 -6.27 -0.28
C LEU A 91 -6.40 -5.30 -0.83
N LEU A 92 -7.62 -5.34 -0.29
CA LEU A 92 -8.69 -4.44 -0.69
C LEU A 92 -8.32 -2.97 -0.45
N TYR A 93 -7.67 -2.69 0.68
CA TYR A 93 -7.20 -1.35 0.99
C TYR A 93 -6.18 -0.83 -0.04
N LEU A 94 -5.19 -1.65 -0.41
CA LEU A 94 -4.20 -1.30 -1.42
C LEU A 94 -4.82 -1.08 -2.79
N LEU A 95 -5.81 -1.91 -3.17
CA LEU A 95 -6.56 -1.74 -4.42
C LEU A 95 -7.35 -0.43 -4.43
N LEU A 96 -7.98 -0.05 -3.32
CA LEU A 96 -8.67 1.24 -3.21
C LEU A 96 -7.71 2.41 -3.34
N VAL A 97 -6.55 2.36 -2.68
CA VAL A 97 -5.51 3.39 -2.80
C VAL A 97 -5.02 3.49 -4.25
N ALA A 98 -4.74 2.36 -4.90
CA ALA A 98 -4.31 2.31 -6.30
C ALA A 98 -5.38 2.90 -7.24
N ALA A 99 -6.64 2.50 -7.07
CA ALA A 99 -7.76 2.98 -7.88
C ALA A 99 -7.99 4.49 -7.71
N PHE A 100 -7.95 5.00 -6.46
CA PHE A 100 -8.08 6.43 -6.22
C PHE A 100 -6.90 7.23 -6.74
N ALA A 101 -5.67 6.72 -6.60
CA ALA A 101 -4.48 7.35 -7.15
C ALA A 101 -4.57 7.42 -8.69
N PHE A 102 -4.93 6.32 -9.34
CA PHE A 102 -5.12 6.27 -10.79
C PHE A 102 -6.23 7.20 -11.28
N ALA A 103 -7.38 7.21 -10.61
CA ALA A 103 -8.47 8.11 -10.97
C ALA A 103 -8.07 9.60 -10.88
N ARG A 104 -7.09 9.94 -10.02
CA ARG A 104 -6.54 11.30 -9.95
C ARG A 104 -5.47 11.58 -10.99
N SER A 105 -4.67 10.60 -11.38
CA SER A 105 -3.67 10.80 -12.44
C SER A 105 -4.29 10.96 -13.84
N VAL A 106 -5.55 10.56 -14.03
CA VAL A 106 -6.29 10.79 -15.28
C VAL A 106 -7.00 12.14 -15.29
N LYS A 107 -7.42 12.65 -14.12
CA LYS A 107 -8.19 13.91 -14.00
C LYS A 107 -7.33 15.18 -13.90
N ARG A 108 -6.04 15.06 -13.66
CA ARG A 108 -5.05 16.17 -13.63
C ARG A 108 -4.11 16.06 -14.81
#